data_AF-X1A6E3-F1
#
_entry.id   AF-X1A6E3-F1
#
_cell.length_a   1.000
_cell.length_b   1.000
_cell.length_c   1.000
_cell.angle_alpha   90.00
_cell.angle_beta   90.00
_cell.angle_gamma   90.00
#
_symmetry.space_group_name_H-M   'P 1'
#
loop_
_entity.id
_entity.type
_entity.pdbx_description
1 polymer ?
#
loop_
_entity_poly.entity_id
_entity_poly.type
_entity_poly.pdbx_seq_one_letter_code
_entity_poly.pdbx_strand_id
1 'polypeptide(L)'
;MPRENVALFARPSFDRATAYSNYYMGLAAAYASRKMRVVDLDKSAATKSNIFASLEENDPIFCYFNGHGNADTFSAHNKEIVM
;
A
#
# COMPACT_ATOMS: atom_id res chain seq x y z
N MET A 1 8.94 8.49 16.35
CA MET A 1 8.85 7.03 16.56
C MET A 1 7.54 6.61 15.93
N PRO A 2 7.55 5.55 15.11
CA PRO A 2 6.35 5.12 14.41
C PRO A 2 5.16 4.94 15.34
N ARG A 3 3.97 5.29 14.85
CA ARG A 3 2.70 5.11 15.57
C ARG A 3 2.32 3.63 15.56
N GLU A 4 2.42 3.00 16.74
CA GLU A 4 2.26 1.55 16.91
C GLU A 4 0.87 1.00 16.52
N ASN A 5 -0.13 1.88 16.43
CA ASN A 5 -1.50 1.53 16.07
C ASN A 5 -1.90 1.98 14.65
N VAL A 6 -0.94 2.29 13.78
CA VAL A 6 -1.19 2.72 12.40
C VAL A 6 -0.47 1.80 11.41
N ALA A 7 -1.21 1.32 10.41
CA ALA A 7 -0.64 0.62 9.27
C ALA A 7 -1.02 1.31 7.95
N LEU A 8 -0.11 1.24 6.98
CA LEU A 8 -0.32 1.73 5.62
C LEU A 8 -0.41 0.56 4.65
N PHE A 9 -1.47 0.52 3.85
CA PHE A 9 -1.67 -0.48 2.80
C PHE A 9 -1.70 0.26 1.46
N ALA A 10 -0.86 -0.15 0.51
CA ALA A 10 -0.89 0.37 -0.86
C ALA A 10 -1.26 -0.76 -1.81
N ARG A 11 -2.43 -0.65 -2.46
CA ARG A 11 -3.04 -1.72 -3.25
C ARG A 11 -3.36 -1.23 -4.66
N PRO A 12 -2.38 -1.00 -5.54
CA PRO A 12 -2.67 -0.67 -6.93
C PRO A 12 -3.43 -1.82 -7.62
N SER A 13 -4.19 -1.49 -8.66
CA SER A 13 -4.86 -2.46 -9.53
C SER A 13 -4.70 -1.98 -10.97
N PHE A 14 -3.63 -2.41 -11.64
CA PHE A 14 -3.25 -1.95 -12.97
C PHE A 14 -3.26 -3.09 -14.00
N ASP A 15 -2.75 -4.25 -13.62
CA ASP A 15 -2.67 -5.45 -14.44
C ASP A 15 -3.30 -6.65 -13.71
N ARG A 16 -3.26 -7.83 -14.34
CA ARG A 16 -3.86 -9.04 -13.77
C ARG A 16 -3.22 -9.47 -12.45
N ALA A 17 -1.91 -9.30 -12.31
CA ALA A 17 -1.19 -9.69 -11.10
C ALA A 17 -1.56 -8.77 -9.92
N THR A 18 -1.52 -7.46 -10.15
CA THR A 18 -1.88 -6.42 -9.18
C THR A 18 -3.38 -6.42 -8.86
N ALA A 19 -4.25 -6.85 -9.77
CA ALA A 19 -5.68 -7.03 -9.48
C ALA A 19 -5.93 -8.19 -8.48
N TYR A 20 -5.23 -9.31 -8.65
CA TYR A 20 -5.32 -10.43 -7.72
C TYR A 20 -4.79 -10.07 -6.33
N SER A 21 -3.62 -9.44 -6.26
CA SER A 21 -3.05 -8.99 -4.99
C SER A 21 -3.86 -7.86 -4.34
N ASN A 22 -4.44 -6.94 -5.14
CA ASN A 22 -5.36 -5.91 -4.65
C ASN A 22 -6.51 -6.53 -3.85
N TYR A 23 -7.17 -7.55 -4.41
CA TYR A 23 -8.28 -8.23 -3.76
C TYR A 23 -7.88 -8.85 -2.41
N TYR A 24 -6.83 -9.69 -2.40
CA TYR A 24 -6.42 -10.39 -1.17
C TYR A 24 -5.86 -9.43 -0.11
N MET A 25 -5.12 -8.39 -0.51
CA MET A 25 -4.68 -7.37 0.44
C MET A 25 -5.84 -6.55 0.99
N GLY A 26 -6.95 -6.41 0.26
CA GLY A 26 -8.17 -5.81 0.79
C GLY A 26 -8.75 -6.61 1.96
N LEU A 27 -8.69 -7.95 1.89
CA LEU A 27 -9.08 -8.82 3.01
C LEU A 27 -8.14 -8.63 4.22
N ALA A 28 -6.83 -8.50 3.97
CA ALA A 28 -5.85 -8.24 5.02
C ALA A 28 -6.06 -6.86 5.67
N ALA A 29 -6.34 -5.81 4.88
CA ALA A 29 -6.66 -4.47 5.37
C ALA A 29 -7.92 -4.48 6.25
N ALA A 30 -8.97 -5.18 5.82
CA ALA A 30 -10.21 -5.34 6.58
C ALA A 30 -10.03 -6.16 7.88
N TYR A 31 -9.07 -7.07 7.92
CA TYR A 31 -8.70 -7.77 9.15
C TYR A 31 -7.92 -6.86 10.10
N ALA A 32 -6.90 -6.16 9.59
CA ALA A 32 -6.05 -5.25 10.36
C ALA A 32 -6.85 -4.09 10.97
N SER A 33 -7.84 -3.56 10.25
CA SER A 33 -8.68 -2.46 10.73
C SER A 33 -9.46 -2.77 12.02
N ARG A 34 -9.57 -4.05 12.39
CA ARG A 34 -10.18 -4.48 13.66
C ARG A 34 -9.32 -4.19 14.90
N LYS A 35 -8.03 -3.91 14.70
CA LYS A 35 -7.04 -3.77 15.79
C LYS A 35 -6.18 -2.50 15.67
N MET A 36 -6.14 -1.86 14.51
CA MET A 36 -5.33 -0.68 14.26
C MET A 36 -5.99 0.23 13.21
N ARG A 37 -5.56 1.48 13.16
CA ARG A 37 -5.97 2.41 12.11
C ARG A 37 -5.25 2.03 10.81
N VAL A 38 -6.03 1.74 9.77
CA VAL A 38 -5.49 1.41 8.45
C VAL A 38 -5.65 2.62 7.53
N VAL A 39 -4.54 3.09 6.98
CA VAL A 39 -4.51 4.01 5.83
C VAL A 39 -4.48 3.12 4.59
N ASP A 40 -5.60 3.03 3.87
CA ASP A 40 -5.72 2.16 2.68
C ASP A 40 -5.71 3.00 1.39
N LEU A 41 -4.61 2.93 0.65
CA LEU A 41 -4.45 3.53 -0.67
C LEU A 41 -4.88 2.51 -1.73
N ASP A 42 -6.17 2.49 -2.05
CA ASP A 42 -6.75 1.57 -3.04
C ASP A 42 -6.63 2.09 -4.48
N LYS A 43 -6.31 1.19 -5.42
CA LYS A 43 -6.30 1.44 -6.88
C LYS A 43 -5.50 2.70 -7.25
N SER A 44 -6.18 3.73 -7.76
CA SER A 44 -5.58 4.98 -8.21
C SER A 44 -5.03 5.84 -7.08
N ALA A 45 -5.34 5.52 -5.81
CA ALA A 45 -4.74 6.18 -4.67
C ALA A 45 -3.32 5.65 -4.36
N ALA A 46 -2.95 4.47 -4.84
CA ALA A 46 -1.63 3.86 -4.64
C ALA A 46 -0.55 4.46 -5.56
N THR A 47 -0.45 5.79 -5.57
CA THR A 47 0.60 6.53 -6.28
C THR A 47 1.80 6.75 -5.36
N LYS A 48 2.97 7.02 -5.93
CA LYS A 48 4.16 7.37 -5.16
C LYS A 48 3.88 8.54 -4.25
N SER A 49 3.33 9.63 -4.79
CA SER A 49 3.05 10.84 -4.01
C SER A 49 2.18 10.58 -2.78
N ASN A 50 1.11 9.80 -2.92
CA ASN A 50 0.23 9.48 -1.80
C ASN A 50 0.87 8.52 -0.79
N ILE A 51 1.71 7.58 -1.25
CA ILE A 51 2.48 6.70 -0.38
C ILE A 51 3.42 7.54 0.50
N PHE A 52 4.23 8.42 -0.11
CA PHE A 52 5.17 9.27 0.62
C PHE A 52 4.45 10.24 1.57
N ALA A 53 3.38 10.91 1.11
CA ALA A 53 2.55 11.75 1.98
C ALA A 53 1.98 10.96 3.16
N SER A 54 1.51 9.73 2.92
CA SER A 54 0.97 8.89 3.98
C SER A 54 2.04 8.46 4.98
N LEU A 55 3.26 8.16 4.54
CA LEU A 55 4.37 7.84 5.42
C LEU A 55 4.70 9.02 6.35
N GLU A 56 4.78 10.24 5.80
CA GLU A 56 5.09 11.45 6.55
C GLU A 56 3.99 11.83 7.54
N GLU A 57 2.73 11.84 7.10
CA GLU A 57 1.60 12.30 7.92
C GLU A 57 1.21 11.30 9.01
N ASN A 58 1.33 10.01 8.71
CA ASN A 58 0.74 8.96 9.52
C ASN A 58 1.76 8.14 10.30
N ASP A 59 3.05 8.21 9.93
CA ASP A 59 4.19 7.52 10.57
C ASP A 59 3.85 6.07 10.97
N PRO A 60 3.42 5.20 10.03
CA PRO A 60 2.91 3.88 10.33
C PRO A 60 3.99 2.93 10.88
N ILE A 61 3.65 2.07 11.84
CA ILE A 61 4.57 1.03 12.34
C ILE A 61 4.82 -0.09 11.32
N PHE A 62 3.89 -0.30 10.39
CA PHE A 62 3.98 -1.32 9.37
C PHE A 62 3.36 -0.86 8.06
N CYS A 63 3.96 -1.27 6.95
CA CYS A 63 3.49 -1.02 5.60
C CYS A 63 3.31 -2.34 4.83
N TYR A 64 2.19 -2.51 4.14
CA TYR A 64 1.97 -3.60 3.18
C TYR A 64 1.78 -3.01 1.79
N PHE A 65 2.78 -3.19 0.93
CA PHE A 65 2.75 -2.70 -0.45
C PHE A 65 2.58 -3.85 -1.44
N ASN A 66 1.55 -3.73 -2.28
CA ASN A 66 1.44 -4.47 -3.53
C ASN A 66 2.07 -3.61 -4.63
N GLY A 67 2.80 -4.27 -5.51
CA GLY A 67 3.29 -3.66 -6.72
C GLY A 67 3.69 -4.70 -7.74
N HIS A 68 3.92 -4.22 -8.94
CA HIS A 68 4.58 -4.99 -9.99
C HIS A 68 6.01 -4.47 -10.12
N GLY A 69 6.95 -5.33 -10.44
CA GLY A 69 8.34 -4.93 -10.55
C GLY A 69 9.23 -6.01 -11.11
N ASN A 70 10.52 -5.78 -11.01
CA ASN A 70 11.55 -6.78 -11.30
C ASN A 70 12.50 -6.89 -10.08
N ALA A 71 13.67 -7.50 -10.27
CA ALA A 71 14.62 -7.70 -9.18
C ALA A 71 15.11 -6.40 -8.52
N ASP A 72 15.11 -5.29 -9.27
CA ASP A 72 15.73 -4.03 -8.86
C ASP A 72 14.74 -2.86 -8.80
N THR A 73 13.47 -3.09 -9.10
CA THR A 73 12.45 -2.05 -9.13
C THR A 73 11.13 -2.54 -8.56
N PHE A 74 10.52 -1.72 -7.73
CA PHE A 74 9.16 -1.87 -7.24
C PHE A 74 8.31 -0.72 -7.75
N SER A 75 7.26 -1.04 -8.52
CA SER A 75 6.29 -0.06 -9.02
C SER A 75 4.95 -0.21 -8.33
N ALA A 76 4.32 0.92 -8.00
CA ALA A 76 2.99 0.94 -7.42
C ALA A 76 1.92 0.99 -8.55
N HIS A 77 1.25 2.14 -8.75
CA HIS A 77 0.24 2.31 -9.80
C HIS A 77 0.85 2.82 -11.12
N ASN A 78 0.31 2.37 -12.26
CA ASN A 78 0.71 2.82 -13.61
C ASN A 78 2.23 2.80 -13.89
N LYS A 79 2.94 1.79 -13.37
CA LYS A 79 4.41 1.63 -13.51
C LYS A 79 5.22 2.77 -12.89
N GLU A 80 4.64 3.52 -11.95
CA GLU A 80 5.37 4.52 -11.19
C GLU A 80 6.33 3.84 -10.21
N ILE A 81 7.64 4.09 -10.39
CA ILE A 81 8.70 3.51 -9.57
C ILE A 81 8.73 4.18 -8.20
N VAL A 82 8.64 3.35 -7.15
CA VAL A 82 8.68 3.77 -5.75
C VAL A 82 10.04 3.47 -5.12
N MET A 83 10.64 2.31 -5.41
CA MET A 83 11.95 1.87 -4.93
C MET A 83 12.69 1.12 -6.03
#